data_AF-A0A7S4Q8C4-F1
#
_entry.id   AF-A0A7S4Q8C4-F1
#
_cell.length_a   1.000
_cell.length_b   1.000
_cell.length_c   1.000
_cell.angle_alpha   90.00
_cell.angle_beta   90.00
_cell.angle_gamma   90.00
#
_symmetry.space_group_name_H-M   'P 1'
#
loop_
_entity.id
_entity.type
_entity.pdbx_description
1 polymer ?
#
loop_
_entity_poly.entity_id
_entity_poly.type
_entity_poly.pdbx_seq_one_letter_code
_entity_poly.pdbx_strand_id
1 'polypeptide(L)'
;MRKVPTEPGQQEGLQGGEAAPGDASFRAPAQPRASVLHREETRVEYAGAFQVHEVPALRLSGFRRSGLNQAYVKQPELQMGGLPTWWSEDGRYFIYFAEEYRHWKVNALRSGGGDGMRAVRPGGLRAGRGFAHSGALGLGPERSTRTAALEALCHAEGWFEVSAGEWEPLQPELSAARAWALELDASSMSSEELLACGEDSSRERRSGGPCRLRGLRFTGATGGRVALFLPAVSGALEEELVFPAQAAGDQTPEDGEAEEDVGPGASGDPDVLLLEPLRESRL
;
A
#
# COMPACT_ATOMS: atom_id res chain seq x y z
N MET A 1 16.49 27.99 55.72
CA MET A 1 15.27 28.82 55.62
C MET A 1 14.07 27.87 55.67
N ARG A 2 13.40 27.77 56.84
CA ARG A 2 12.07 28.33 57.19
C ARG A 2 10.86 27.75 56.40
N LYS A 3 10.12 26.86 57.09
CA LYS A 3 8.64 26.74 57.27
C LYS A 3 7.67 27.32 56.19
N VAL A 4 6.95 26.41 55.49
CA VAL A 4 5.48 26.09 55.50
C VAL A 4 4.55 27.02 56.33
N PRO A 5 3.20 27.20 56.15
CA PRO A 5 2.17 26.65 55.21
C PRO A 5 1.14 27.69 54.66
N THR A 6 0.08 27.23 53.95
CA THR A 6 -1.37 27.37 54.27
C THR A 6 -2.21 27.59 52.98
N GLU A 7 -2.90 26.58 52.42
CA GLU A 7 -4.25 26.04 52.73
C GLU A 7 -5.40 26.72 51.92
N PRO A 8 -6.66 26.21 51.91
CA PRO A 8 -7.38 25.84 50.69
C PRO A 8 -8.61 26.73 50.39
N GLY A 9 -9.17 26.59 49.19
CA GLY A 9 -10.44 27.22 48.82
C GLY A 9 -11.49 26.20 48.38
N GLN A 10 -12.44 25.92 49.25
CA GLN A 10 -13.77 25.35 48.95
C GLN A 10 -14.71 26.46 48.43
N GLN A 11 -15.63 26.11 47.53
CA GLN A 11 -17.08 26.45 47.52
C GLN A 11 -17.67 25.99 46.17
N GLU A 12 -18.49 24.94 46.14
CA GLU A 12 -19.96 24.96 46.35
C GLU A 12 -20.71 25.82 45.33
N GLY A 13 -21.51 25.15 44.49
CA GLY A 13 -22.37 25.77 43.49
C GLY A 13 -23.27 24.74 42.79
N LEU A 14 -23.92 23.87 43.56
CA LEU A 14 -25.04 23.05 43.08
C LEU A 14 -26.32 23.87 43.19
N GLN A 15 -26.77 24.46 42.08
CA GLN A 15 -28.12 25.00 41.95
C GLN A 15 -29.01 23.97 41.27
N GLY A 16 -30.06 23.58 42.00
CA GLY A 16 -31.14 22.74 41.52
C GLY A 16 -32.01 23.49 40.51
N GLY A 17 -32.21 22.87 39.35
CA GLY A 17 -33.24 23.22 38.39
C GLY A 17 -34.39 22.23 38.51
N GLU A 18 -35.51 22.69 39.04
CA GLU A 18 -36.80 22.03 39.04
C GLU A 18 -37.36 22.04 37.61
N ALA A 19 -37.49 20.87 36.98
CA ALA A 19 -38.06 20.72 35.65
C ALA A 19 -39.41 20.01 35.71
N ALA A 20 -40.40 20.63 35.06
CA ALA A 20 -41.79 20.25 34.97
C ALA A 20 -42.03 18.85 34.35
N PRO A 21 -43.20 18.23 34.60
CA PRO A 21 -43.59 16.97 33.98
C PRO A 21 -43.91 17.19 32.49
N GLY A 22 -42.93 16.83 31.64
CA GLY A 22 -43.03 16.83 30.19
C GLY A 22 -43.39 15.46 29.65
N ASP A 23 -44.49 15.44 28.91
CA ASP A 23 -45.11 14.32 28.22
C ASP A 23 -44.22 13.65 27.15
N ALA A 24 -44.53 12.39 26.87
CA ALA A 24 -44.22 11.65 25.64
C ALA A 24 -42.74 11.41 25.22
N SER A 25 -42.30 10.15 25.32
CA SER A 25 -42.24 9.22 24.18
C SER A 25 -41.32 8.04 24.52
N PHE A 26 -41.87 6.82 24.42
CA PHE A 26 -41.04 5.62 24.38
C PHE A 26 -40.24 5.65 23.07
N ARG A 27 -38.96 6.02 23.13
CA ARG A 27 -38.03 5.59 22.08
C ARG A 27 -37.92 4.07 22.20
N ALA A 28 -38.36 3.38 21.16
CA ALA A 28 -38.02 1.98 20.97
C ALA A 28 -36.50 1.82 21.19
N PRO A 29 -36.03 0.75 21.86
CA PRO A 29 -34.60 0.50 21.97
C PRO A 29 -34.03 0.53 20.55
N ALA A 30 -33.03 1.39 20.33
CA ALA A 30 -32.33 1.44 19.06
C ALA A 30 -31.95 0.01 18.72
N GLN A 31 -32.49 -0.52 17.62
CA GLN A 31 -32.05 -1.82 17.11
C GLN A 31 -30.53 -1.73 17.02
N PRO A 32 -29.78 -2.68 17.62
CA PRO A 32 -28.35 -2.72 17.41
C PRO A 32 -28.16 -2.75 15.89
N ARG A 33 -27.52 -1.70 15.34
CA ARG A 33 -27.06 -1.72 13.96
C ARG A 33 -26.24 -3.00 13.85
N ALA A 34 -26.72 -3.96 13.07
CA ALA A 34 -25.97 -5.16 12.76
C ALA A 34 -24.56 -4.67 12.41
N SER A 35 -23.57 -5.07 13.22
CA SER A 35 -22.18 -4.78 12.90
C SER A 35 -21.95 -5.45 11.56
N VAL A 36 -21.92 -4.64 10.49
CA VAL A 36 -21.66 -5.10 9.14
C VAL A 36 -20.30 -5.76 9.20
N LEU A 37 -20.30 -7.10 9.22
CA LEU A 37 -19.09 -7.89 9.15
C LEU A 37 -18.58 -7.73 7.74
N HIS A 38 -17.71 -6.74 7.55
CA HIS A 38 -16.97 -6.58 6.32
C HIS A 38 -16.01 -7.76 6.19
N ARG A 39 -16.44 -8.79 5.46
CA ARG A 39 -15.59 -9.93 5.10
C ARG A 39 -15.14 -9.73 3.67
N GLU A 40 -13.84 -9.56 3.51
CA GLU A 40 -13.15 -9.64 2.22
C GLU A 40 -12.39 -10.97 2.20
N GLU A 41 -12.78 -11.87 1.30
CA GLU A 41 -12.07 -13.14 1.09
C GLU A 41 -11.69 -13.25 -0.38
N THR A 42 -10.41 -13.48 -0.65
CA THR A 42 -9.92 -13.79 -2.00
C THR A 42 -9.50 -15.25 -2.07
N ARG A 43 -10.18 -16.03 -2.91
CA ARG A 43 -9.80 -17.42 -3.19
C ARG A 43 -9.06 -17.49 -4.50
N VAL A 44 -7.90 -18.13 -4.50
CA VAL A 44 -7.10 -18.32 -5.72
C VAL A 44 -6.87 -19.80 -5.91
N GLU A 45 -7.32 -20.32 -7.05
CA GLU A 45 -7.00 -21.67 -7.50
C GLU A 45 -5.91 -21.62 -8.57
N TYR A 46 -4.92 -22.50 -8.42
CA TYR A 46 -3.74 -22.56 -9.27
C TYR A 46 -3.46 -24.00 -9.71
N ALA A 47 -3.18 -24.15 -11.00
CA ALA A 47 -2.63 -25.38 -11.57
C ALA A 47 -1.36 -25.05 -12.36
N GLY A 48 -0.22 -25.64 -11.95
CA GLY A 48 1.05 -25.45 -12.64
C GLY A 48 2.27 -25.86 -11.81
N ALA A 49 3.45 -25.43 -12.27
CA ALA A 49 4.72 -25.62 -11.59
C ALA A 49 5.22 -24.30 -10.99
N PHE A 50 5.84 -24.40 -9.82
CA PHE A 50 6.52 -23.27 -9.19
C PHE A 50 8.01 -23.55 -9.04
N GLN A 51 8.81 -22.49 -9.20
CA GLN A 51 10.24 -22.49 -8.91
C GLN A 51 10.47 -21.66 -7.65
N VAL A 52 11.34 -22.16 -6.77
CA VAL A 52 11.72 -21.45 -5.55
C VAL A 52 13.22 -21.18 -5.61
N HIS A 53 13.59 -19.92 -5.46
CA HIS A 53 15.00 -19.54 -5.38
C HIS A 53 15.19 -18.40 -4.38
N GLU A 54 16.38 -18.32 -3.82
CA GLU A 54 16.73 -17.27 -2.90
C GLU A 54 17.08 -15.98 -3.66
N VAL A 55 16.57 -14.85 -3.18
CA VAL A 55 16.78 -13.53 -3.78
C VAL A 55 17.34 -12.54 -2.75
N PRO A 56 18.20 -11.60 -3.18
CA PRO A 56 18.63 -10.49 -2.33
C PRO A 56 17.45 -9.64 -1.88
N ALA A 57 17.48 -9.20 -0.62
CA ALA A 57 16.54 -8.25 -0.05
C ALA A 57 17.28 -7.15 0.70
N LEU A 58 16.60 -6.04 0.93
CA LEU A 58 17.08 -4.91 1.72
C LEU A 58 16.20 -4.75 2.95
N ARG A 59 16.76 -4.71 4.15
CA ARG A 59 16.02 -4.39 5.36
C ARG A 59 16.22 -2.93 5.74
N LEU A 60 15.10 -2.25 5.93
CA LEU A 60 15.04 -0.89 6.46
C LEU A 60 14.72 -0.92 7.95
N SER A 61 15.34 -0.03 8.72
CA SER A 61 15.01 0.27 10.12
C SER A 61 15.18 1.76 10.41
N GLY A 62 14.62 2.25 11.51
CA GLY A 62 14.76 3.65 11.95
C GLY A 62 13.63 4.60 11.53
N PHE A 63 12.62 4.14 10.78
CA PHE A 63 11.39 4.90 10.56
C PHE A 63 10.50 4.91 11.81
N ARG A 64 9.72 5.97 12.00
CA ARG A 64 8.75 6.08 13.09
C ARG A 64 7.56 5.16 12.84
N ARG A 65 7.11 5.05 11.59
CA ARG A 65 6.09 4.09 11.17
C ARG A 65 6.70 2.69 11.17
N SER A 66 6.30 1.89 12.15
CA SER A 66 6.78 0.51 12.32
C SER A 66 6.62 -0.35 11.06
N GLY A 67 5.56 -0.14 10.28
CA GLY A 67 5.34 -0.84 9.01
C GLY A 67 6.36 -0.54 7.92
N LEU A 68 7.19 0.51 8.04
CA LEU A 68 8.28 0.76 7.09
C LEU A 68 9.59 0.05 7.50
N ASN A 69 9.69 -0.41 8.75
CA ASN A 69 10.89 -1.04 9.31
C ASN A 69 10.95 -2.54 9.01
N GLN A 70 10.98 -2.89 7.73
CA GLN A 70 10.90 -4.28 7.30
C GLN A 70 11.82 -4.59 6.12
N ALA A 71 11.83 -5.85 5.68
CA ALA A 71 12.58 -6.25 4.51
C ALA A 71 11.78 -6.00 3.22
N TYR A 72 12.52 -5.63 2.18
CA TYR A 72 12.01 -5.29 0.86
C TYR A 72 12.73 -6.10 -0.20
N VAL A 73 11.99 -6.65 -1.16
CA VAL A 73 12.51 -7.37 -2.32
C VAL A 73 12.20 -6.60 -3.59
N LYS A 74 13.18 -6.54 -4.47
CA LYS A 74 13.05 -5.93 -5.79
C LYS A 74 12.09 -6.73 -6.68
N GLN A 75 11.15 -6.04 -7.31
CA GLN A 75 10.23 -6.57 -8.33
C GLN A 75 10.59 -5.96 -9.70
N PRO A 76 11.40 -6.64 -10.54
CA PRO A 76 11.81 -6.15 -11.85
C PRO A 76 10.67 -5.95 -12.85
N GLU A 77 9.56 -6.68 -12.68
CA GLU A 77 8.39 -6.63 -13.55
C GLU A 77 7.50 -5.43 -13.24
N LEU A 78 7.54 -4.93 -11.99
CA LEU A 78 6.79 -3.77 -11.54
C LEU A 78 7.71 -2.55 -11.55
N GLN A 79 7.64 -1.77 -12.62
CA GLN A 79 8.51 -0.60 -12.82
C GLN A 79 7.74 0.72 -12.70
N MET A 80 8.44 1.76 -12.23
CA MET A 80 7.99 3.15 -12.28
C MET A 80 9.17 4.06 -12.64
N GLY A 81 8.98 4.93 -13.62
CA GLY A 81 10.08 5.74 -14.20
C GLY A 81 11.21 4.86 -14.77
N GLY A 82 10.86 3.75 -15.43
CA GLY A 82 11.82 2.77 -15.97
C GLY A 82 12.63 2.00 -14.91
N LEU A 83 12.38 2.23 -13.62
CA LEU A 83 13.11 1.61 -12.52
C LEU A 83 12.25 0.61 -11.77
N PRO A 84 12.85 -0.51 -11.31
CA PRO A 84 12.14 -1.55 -10.58
C PRO A 84 11.71 -1.04 -9.19
N THR A 85 10.54 -1.48 -8.76
CA THR A 85 10.01 -1.20 -7.42
C THR A 85 10.53 -2.21 -6.39
N TRP A 86 10.48 -1.84 -5.12
CA TRP A 86 10.86 -2.70 -3.99
C TRP A 86 9.67 -2.91 -3.08
N TRP A 87 9.38 -4.15 -2.71
CA TRP A 87 8.14 -4.51 -2.01
C TRP A 87 8.41 -5.16 -0.68
N SER A 88 7.67 -4.69 0.31
CA SER A 88 7.73 -5.13 1.70
C SER A 88 7.34 -6.60 1.91
N GLU A 89 7.78 -7.17 3.03
CA GLU A 89 7.44 -8.52 3.46
C GLU A 89 5.94 -8.76 3.73
N ASP A 90 5.20 -7.73 4.13
CA ASP A 90 3.75 -7.79 4.28
C ASP A 90 2.99 -7.40 3.01
N GLY A 91 3.71 -7.06 1.93
CA GLY A 91 3.12 -6.64 0.65
C GLY A 91 2.37 -5.32 0.71
N ARG A 92 2.33 -4.61 1.85
CA ARG A 92 1.52 -3.40 2.04
C ARG A 92 2.22 -2.15 1.55
N TYR A 93 3.54 -2.13 1.62
CA TYR A 93 4.37 -0.99 1.25
C TYR A 93 5.25 -1.30 0.05
N PHE A 94 5.50 -0.28 -0.76
CA PHE A 94 6.45 -0.36 -1.86
C PHE A 94 7.29 0.92 -1.96
N ILE A 95 8.54 0.76 -2.39
CA ILE A 95 9.48 1.82 -2.67
C ILE A 95 9.62 1.95 -4.18
N TYR A 96 9.60 3.18 -4.67
CA TYR A 96 9.71 3.47 -6.08
C TYR A 96 10.50 4.74 -6.33
N PHE A 97 11.04 4.84 -7.55
CA PHE A 97 11.74 6.05 -7.95
C PHE A 97 10.76 7.05 -8.55
N ALA A 98 10.66 8.23 -7.96
CA ALA A 98 9.86 9.32 -8.50
C ALA A 98 10.74 10.20 -9.37
N GLU A 99 10.69 9.94 -10.69
CA GLU A 99 11.56 10.56 -11.68
C GLU A 99 11.51 12.10 -11.68
N GLU A 100 10.31 12.67 -11.57
CA GLU A 100 10.06 14.12 -11.46
C GLU A 100 10.91 14.80 -10.38
N TYR A 101 11.09 14.13 -9.24
CA TYR A 101 11.79 14.66 -8.07
C TYR A 101 13.20 14.06 -7.90
N ARG A 102 13.59 13.13 -8.77
CA ARG A 102 14.84 12.36 -8.71
C ARG A 102 15.15 11.81 -7.33
N HIS A 103 14.18 11.17 -6.68
CA HIS A 103 14.38 10.54 -5.37
C HIS A 103 13.52 9.29 -5.19
N TRP A 104 13.84 8.48 -4.19
CA TRP A 104 13.04 7.33 -3.81
C TRP A 104 11.87 7.76 -2.93
N LYS A 105 10.69 7.20 -3.16
CA LYS A 105 9.50 7.39 -2.31
C LYS A 105 9.01 6.05 -1.81
N VAL A 106 8.44 6.05 -0.61
CA VAL A 106 7.75 4.90 -0.01
C VAL A 106 6.26 5.22 0.06
N ASN A 107 5.43 4.35 -0.49
CA ASN A 107 3.97 4.45 -0.40
C ASN A 107 3.38 3.10 0.05
N ALA A 108 2.09 3.07 0.35
CA ALA A 108 1.36 1.83 0.56
C ALA A 108 0.40 1.54 -0.59
N LEU A 109 0.09 0.25 -0.75
CA LEU A 109 -1.08 -0.19 -1.47
C LEU A 109 -2.35 0.36 -0.82
N ARG A 110 -3.44 0.34 -1.56
CA ARG A 110 -4.78 0.70 -1.06
C ARG A 110 -5.19 -0.15 0.15
N SER A 111 -4.91 -1.46 0.10
CA SER A 111 -5.10 -2.38 1.23
C SER A 111 -4.26 -2.04 2.47
N GLY A 112 -3.16 -1.30 2.28
CA GLY A 112 -2.32 -0.75 3.34
C GLY A 112 -2.68 0.69 3.74
N GLY A 113 -3.77 1.25 3.21
CA GLY A 113 -4.21 2.62 3.48
C GLY A 113 -3.48 3.71 2.69
N GLY A 114 -2.75 3.33 1.63
CA GLY A 114 -2.09 4.27 0.71
C GLY A 114 -2.91 4.53 -0.57
N ASP A 115 -2.30 5.24 -1.51
CA ASP A 115 -2.97 5.60 -2.79
C ASP A 115 -2.89 4.49 -3.85
N GLY A 116 -2.05 3.47 -3.65
CA GLY A 116 -1.76 2.45 -4.66
C GLY A 116 -0.69 2.88 -5.68
N MET A 117 -0.25 1.93 -6.50
CA MET A 117 0.78 2.11 -7.53
C MET A 117 0.27 2.95 -8.71
N ARG A 118 -0.97 2.74 -9.17
CA ARG A 118 -1.62 3.48 -10.27
C ARG A 118 -1.67 4.98 -9.99
N ALA A 119 -1.93 5.36 -8.75
CA ALA A 119 -2.01 6.77 -8.37
C ALA A 119 -0.66 7.48 -8.50
N VAL A 120 0.46 6.78 -8.24
CA VAL A 120 1.79 7.36 -8.24
C VAL A 120 2.56 7.21 -9.55
N ARG A 121 1.94 6.62 -10.58
CA ARG A 121 2.49 6.60 -11.94
C ARG A 121 2.48 8.03 -12.54
N PRO A 122 3.36 8.33 -13.50
CA PRO A 122 3.26 9.54 -14.31
C PRO A 122 1.84 9.71 -14.87
N GLY A 123 1.27 10.92 -14.76
CA GLY A 123 -0.11 11.20 -15.15
C GLY A 123 -1.19 10.73 -14.16
N GLY A 124 -0.81 10.11 -13.04
CA GLY A 124 -1.74 9.73 -11.98
C GLY A 124 -2.40 10.94 -11.33
N LEU A 125 -3.68 10.79 -10.95
CA LEU A 125 -4.52 11.87 -10.38
C LEU A 125 -3.99 12.45 -9.05
N ARG A 126 -3.04 11.77 -8.39
CA ARG A 126 -2.50 12.17 -7.10
C ARG A 126 -1.00 11.96 -7.09
N ALA A 127 -0.25 13.05 -6.90
CA ALA A 127 1.08 12.92 -6.32
C ALA A 127 0.89 12.29 -4.93
N GLY A 128 1.01 10.96 -4.85
CA GLY A 128 0.57 10.18 -3.68
C GLY A 128 1.09 10.76 -2.37
N ARG A 129 0.32 10.60 -1.29
CA ARG A 129 0.64 11.10 0.06
C ARG A 129 1.78 10.32 0.73
N GLY A 130 2.80 9.93 -0.05
CA GLY A 130 3.86 8.99 0.31
C GLY A 130 4.32 9.13 1.76
N PHE A 131 4.60 8.02 2.39
CA PHE A 131 4.94 8.00 3.82
C PHE A 131 6.36 8.46 4.10
N ALA A 132 7.27 8.20 3.14
CA ALA A 132 8.64 8.62 3.23
C ALA A 132 9.20 8.97 1.85
N HIS A 133 10.22 9.81 1.81
CA HIS A 133 11.03 9.99 0.61
C HIS A 133 12.50 10.20 0.97
N SER A 134 13.38 9.84 0.05
CA SER A 134 14.80 10.11 0.18
C SER A 134 15.10 11.57 -0.16
N GLY A 135 16.29 12.07 0.20
CA GLY A 135 16.84 13.29 -0.38
C GLY A 135 16.94 13.19 -1.90
N ALA A 136 16.95 14.34 -2.57
CA ALA A 136 17.17 14.41 -4.01
C ALA A 136 18.52 13.78 -4.35
N LEU A 137 18.54 12.90 -5.34
CA LEU A 137 19.79 12.34 -5.80
C LEU A 137 20.46 13.40 -6.66
N GLY A 138 21.65 13.85 -6.27
CA GLY A 138 22.52 14.73 -7.08
C GLY A 138 23.02 14.07 -8.37
N LEU A 139 22.31 13.07 -8.89
CA LEU A 139 22.58 12.41 -10.15
C LEU A 139 22.25 13.40 -11.27
N GLY A 140 23.31 13.80 -11.99
CA GLY A 140 23.16 14.49 -13.27
C GLY A 140 22.33 13.64 -14.25
N PRO A 141 21.73 14.26 -15.28
CA PRO A 141 20.85 13.58 -16.24
C PRO A 141 21.51 12.37 -16.93
N GLU A 142 22.84 12.37 -17.08
CA GLU A 142 23.57 11.27 -17.74
C GLU A 142 23.91 10.08 -16.83
N ARG A 143 23.76 10.21 -15.50
CA ARG A 143 24.06 9.15 -14.54
C ARG A 143 22.84 8.38 -14.04
N SER A 144 21.69 8.51 -14.71
CA SER A 144 20.46 7.74 -14.43
C SER A 144 20.57 6.24 -14.76
N THR A 145 21.77 5.67 -14.70
CA THR A 145 21.93 4.23 -14.83
C THR A 145 21.21 3.53 -13.69
N ARG A 146 20.55 2.42 -14.00
CA ARG A 146 19.81 1.58 -13.05
C ARG A 146 20.63 1.21 -11.81
N THR A 147 21.95 1.10 -11.94
CA THR A 147 22.89 0.82 -10.85
C THR A 147 23.04 2.01 -9.90
N ALA A 148 23.19 3.22 -10.43
CA ALA A 148 23.31 4.44 -9.63
C ALA A 148 22.06 4.72 -8.79
N ALA A 149 20.87 4.40 -9.30
CA ALA A 149 19.63 4.53 -8.55
C ALA A 149 19.58 3.59 -7.33
N LEU A 150 20.10 2.37 -7.44
CA LEU A 150 20.16 1.42 -6.32
C LEU A 150 21.18 1.83 -5.27
N GLU A 151 22.36 2.26 -5.70
CA GLU A 151 23.36 2.85 -4.81
C GLU A 151 22.78 4.07 -4.08
N ALA A 152 22.01 4.88 -4.79
CA ALA A 152 21.31 6.02 -4.22
C ALA A 152 20.24 5.65 -3.18
N LEU A 153 19.56 4.51 -3.30
CA LEU A 153 18.68 4.04 -2.22
C LEU A 153 19.49 3.82 -0.92
N CYS A 154 20.74 3.36 -1.06
CA CYS A 154 21.69 3.14 0.03
C CYS A 154 22.40 4.41 0.52
N HIS A 155 22.50 5.44 -0.32
CA HIS A 155 23.33 6.63 -0.11
C HIS A 155 22.56 7.95 -0.21
N ALA A 156 21.24 7.93 -0.08
CA ALA A 156 20.47 9.15 -0.10
C ALA A 156 20.94 10.13 0.99
N GLU A 157 20.94 11.43 0.66
CA GLU A 157 21.28 12.54 1.56
C GLU A 157 20.22 12.73 2.66
N GLY A 158 20.01 11.69 3.46
CA GLY A 158 18.93 11.59 4.42
C GLY A 158 17.63 11.10 3.79
N TRP A 159 16.70 10.74 4.68
CA TRP A 159 15.32 10.45 4.37
C TRP A 159 14.42 11.44 5.10
N PHE A 160 13.19 11.55 4.66
CA PHE A 160 12.14 12.30 5.30
C PHE A 160 10.93 11.39 5.46
N GLU A 161 10.23 11.49 6.58
CA GLU A 161 8.99 10.76 6.85
C GLU A 161 7.93 11.76 7.29
N VAL A 162 6.70 11.54 6.81
CA VAL A 162 5.56 12.35 7.24
C VAL A 162 5.12 11.92 8.64
N SER A 163 5.22 12.83 9.60
CA SER A 163 4.89 12.67 11.01
C SER A 163 4.00 13.82 11.45
N ALA A 164 2.81 13.52 11.97
CA ALA A 164 1.79 14.53 12.32
C ALA A 164 1.44 15.54 11.20
N GLY A 165 1.62 15.15 9.93
CA GLY A 165 1.36 16.00 8.76
C GLY A 165 2.55 16.85 8.31
N GLU A 166 3.68 16.78 9.01
CA GLU A 166 4.92 17.49 8.68
C GLU A 166 6.00 16.51 8.20
N TRP A 167 6.87 16.96 7.30
CA TRP A 167 8.01 16.19 6.84
C TRP A 167 9.18 16.37 7.79
N GLU A 168 9.60 15.30 8.44
CA GLU A 168 10.69 15.32 9.39
C GLU A 168 11.90 14.54 8.86
N PRO A 169 13.13 15.08 8.96
CA PRO A 169 14.32 14.36 8.53
C PRO A 169 14.58 13.15 9.43
N LEU A 170 15.03 12.06 8.82
CA LEU A 170 15.45 10.83 9.48
C LEU A 170 16.62 10.18 8.74
N GLN A 171 17.34 9.31 9.44
CA GLN A 171 18.42 8.53 8.87
C GLN A 171 18.12 7.04 9.11
N PRO A 172 17.47 6.35 8.17
CA PRO A 172 17.14 4.96 8.35
C PRO A 172 18.41 4.13 8.18
N GLU A 173 18.45 3.03 8.91
CA GLU A 173 19.50 2.04 8.80
C GLU A 173 19.13 1.04 7.70
N LEU A 174 20.09 0.74 6.84
CA LEU A 174 19.95 -0.19 5.75
C LEU A 174 20.85 -1.40 6.02
N SER A 175 20.27 -2.59 5.96
CA SER A 175 21.01 -3.84 6.13
C SER A 175 20.64 -4.86 5.06
N ALA A 176 21.59 -5.73 4.71
CA ALA A 176 21.32 -6.81 3.79
C ALA A 176 20.35 -7.82 4.42
N ALA A 177 19.40 -8.30 3.63
CA ALA A 177 18.47 -9.35 4.00
C ALA A 177 18.38 -10.40 2.88
N ARG A 178 17.70 -11.51 3.17
CA ARG A 178 17.43 -12.57 2.19
C ARG A 178 15.95 -12.89 2.20
N ALA A 179 15.43 -13.25 1.03
CA ALA A 179 14.07 -13.71 0.85
C ALA A 179 14.07 -14.87 -0.14
N TRP A 180 12.94 -15.56 -0.23
CA TRP A 180 12.69 -16.61 -1.20
C TRP A 180 11.64 -16.09 -2.17
N ALA A 181 11.98 -16.07 -3.45
CA ALA A 181 11.03 -15.82 -4.51
C ALA A 181 10.42 -17.16 -4.97
N LEU A 182 9.11 -17.17 -5.14
CA LEU A 182 8.34 -18.24 -5.73
C LEU A 182 7.86 -17.74 -7.09
N GLU A 183 8.34 -18.31 -8.18
CA GLU A 183 7.85 -18.00 -9.52
C GLU A 183 6.88 -19.11 -9.92
N LEU A 184 5.62 -18.77 -10.15
CA LEU A 184 4.57 -19.73 -10.47
C LEU A 184 4.12 -19.51 -11.89
N ASP A 185 4.30 -20.51 -12.75
CA ASP A 185 3.73 -20.51 -14.11
C ASP A 185 2.39 -21.27 -14.04
N ALA A 186 1.28 -20.53 -14.09
CA ALA A 186 -0.07 -21.09 -14.06
C ALA A 186 -0.57 -21.30 -15.49
N SER A 187 -1.23 -22.43 -15.76
CA SER A 187 -2.00 -22.59 -17.01
C SER A 187 -3.34 -21.86 -16.98
N SER A 188 -3.86 -21.60 -15.77
CA SER A 188 -5.10 -20.88 -15.51
C SER A 188 -5.10 -20.33 -14.09
N MET A 189 -5.77 -19.19 -13.87
CA MET A 189 -5.99 -18.61 -12.54
C MET A 189 -7.43 -18.10 -12.44
N SER A 190 -8.16 -18.55 -11.41
CA SER A 190 -9.40 -17.93 -10.96
C SER A 190 -9.12 -17.23 -9.63
N SER A 191 -9.63 -16.01 -9.47
CA SER A 191 -9.65 -15.29 -8.21
C SER A 191 -11.07 -14.87 -7.89
N GLU A 192 -11.69 -15.45 -6.86
CA GLU A 192 -13.00 -15.05 -6.38
C GLU A 192 -12.84 -14.07 -5.23
N GLU A 193 -13.40 -12.87 -5.35
CA GLU A 193 -13.44 -11.86 -4.29
C GLU A 193 -14.85 -11.81 -3.71
N LEU A 194 -14.98 -12.16 -2.42
CA LEU A 194 -16.25 -12.11 -1.70
C LEU A 194 -16.27 -10.84 -0.85
N LEU A 195 -17.25 -9.96 -1.09
CA LEU A 195 -17.50 -8.73 -0.34
C LEU A 195 -18.83 -8.86 0.40
N ALA A 196 -18.77 -9.16 1.70
CA ALA A 196 -19.96 -9.16 2.55
C ALA A 196 -20.20 -7.75 3.12
N CYS A 197 -21.08 -6.97 2.48
CA CYS A 197 -21.50 -5.63 2.91
C CYS A 197 -23.03 -5.54 2.93
N GLY A 198 -23.67 -6.14 3.95
CA GLY A 198 -25.13 -6.16 4.04
C GLY A 198 -25.75 -7.26 3.17
N GLU A 199 -25.93 -6.99 1.87
CA GLU A 199 -26.23 -8.04 0.87
C GLU A 199 -24.90 -8.62 0.40
N ASP A 200 -24.75 -9.94 0.48
CA ASP A 200 -23.53 -10.62 0.04
C ASP A 200 -23.34 -10.40 -1.46
N SER A 201 -22.30 -9.65 -1.82
CA SER A 201 -21.89 -9.47 -3.21
C SER A 201 -20.63 -10.29 -3.46
N SER A 202 -20.69 -11.23 -4.40
CA SER A 202 -19.51 -11.94 -4.88
C SER A 202 -19.08 -11.38 -6.23
N ARG A 203 -17.78 -11.14 -6.37
CA ARG A 203 -17.14 -10.79 -7.63
C ARG A 203 -16.17 -11.89 -8.01
N GLU A 204 -16.59 -12.78 -8.88
CA GLU A 204 -15.69 -13.76 -9.46
C GLU A 204 -14.85 -13.10 -10.56
N ARG A 205 -13.53 -13.25 -10.49
CA ARG A 205 -12.60 -12.82 -11.53
C ARG A 205 -11.91 -14.06 -12.10
N ARG A 206 -11.96 -14.23 -13.42
CA ARG A 206 -11.27 -15.32 -14.11
C ARG A 206 -10.24 -14.75 -15.06
N SER A 207 -8.98 -15.13 -14.89
CA SER A 207 -7.94 -14.90 -15.89
C SER A 207 -7.90 -16.14 -16.79
N GLY A 208 -8.33 -15.95 -18.04
CA GLY A 208 -8.22 -16.99 -19.05
C GLY A 208 -6.79 -17.06 -19.59
N GLY A 209 -6.18 -18.24 -19.53
CA GLY A 209 -4.89 -18.54 -20.15
C GLY A 209 -3.71 -18.55 -19.19
N PRO A 210 -2.49 -18.80 -19.74
CA PRO A 210 -1.29 -18.89 -18.93
C PRO A 210 -0.95 -17.55 -18.26
N CYS A 211 -0.65 -17.57 -16.97
CA CYS A 211 -0.19 -16.39 -16.24
C CYS A 211 0.99 -16.73 -15.33
N ARG A 212 1.92 -15.79 -15.18
CA ARG A 212 3.03 -15.91 -14.23
C ARG A 212 2.72 -15.11 -12.97
N LEU A 213 2.77 -15.77 -11.82
CA LEU A 213 2.63 -15.16 -10.51
C LEU A 213 3.98 -15.14 -9.80
N ARG A 214 4.14 -14.20 -8.89
CA ARG A 214 5.33 -14.12 -8.04
C ARG A 214 4.94 -14.08 -6.58
N GLY A 215 5.47 -15.00 -5.80
CA GLY A 215 5.38 -15.03 -4.34
C GLY A 215 6.69 -14.59 -3.71
N LEU A 216 6.62 -13.92 -2.56
CA LEU A 216 7.76 -13.57 -1.74
C LEU A 216 7.60 -14.13 -0.33
N ARG A 217 8.64 -14.80 0.17
CA ARG A 217 8.69 -15.31 1.54
C ARG A 217 9.95 -14.84 2.24
N PHE A 218 9.79 -14.29 3.44
CA PHE A 218 10.91 -13.82 4.25
C PHE A 218 11.17 -14.81 5.39
N THR A 219 12.44 -14.99 5.77
CA THR A 219 12.85 -15.91 6.86
C THR A 219 12.67 -15.31 8.26
N GLY A 220 11.98 -14.16 8.40
CA GLY A 220 11.94 -13.34 9.61
C GLY A 220 10.56 -13.20 10.25
N ALA A 221 10.22 -11.94 10.61
CA ALA A 221 9.12 -11.56 11.51
C ALA A 221 7.73 -12.01 11.06
N THR A 222 7.52 -12.32 9.78
CA THR A 222 6.21 -12.70 9.22
C THR A 222 5.82 -14.16 9.51
N GLY A 223 6.60 -14.91 10.28
CA GLY A 223 6.25 -16.30 10.64
C GLY A 223 6.21 -17.24 9.43
N GLY A 224 6.90 -16.88 8.35
CA GLY A 224 6.96 -17.67 7.12
C GLY A 224 5.79 -17.44 6.15
N ARG A 225 4.95 -16.41 6.36
CA ARG A 225 3.93 -15.99 5.39
C ARG A 225 4.52 -15.72 4.01
N VAL A 226 3.70 -15.94 2.98
CA VAL A 226 4.04 -15.68 1.58
C VAL A 226 3.18 -14.53 1.07
N ALA A 227 3.80 -13.46 0.59
CA ALA A 227 3.14 -12.39 -0.15
C ALA A 227 3.05 -12.79 -1.63
N LEU A 228 1.86 -13.13 -2.11
CA LEU A 228 1.60 -13.51 -3.49
C LEU A 228 1.07 -12.31 -4.28
N PHE A 229 1.80 -11.93 -5.32
CA PHE A 229 1.45 -10.83 -6.22
C PHE A 229 0.59 -11.37 -7.36
N LEU A 230 -0.65 -10.91 -7.42
CA LEU A 230 -1.57 -11.20 -8.50
C LEU A 230 -1.40 -10.18 -9.62
N PRO A 231 -1.52 -10.61 -10.89
CA PRO A 231 -1.50 -9.69 -12.02
C PRO A 231 -2.65 -8.70 -11.90
N ALA A 232 -2.38 -7.45 -12.28
CA ALA A 232 -3.44 -6.46 -12.38
C ALA A 232 -4.49 -6.93 -13.39
N VAL A 233 -5.75 -6.83 -13.00
CA VAL A 233 -6.87 -7.19 -13.88
C VAL A 233 -7.00 -6.10 -14.93
N SER A 234 -6.94 -6.45 -16.21
CA SER A 234 -7.20 -5.51 -17.30
C SER A 234 -8.63 -4.99 -17.16
N GLY A 235 -8.75 -3.77 -16.64
CA GLY A 235 -10.00 -3.16 -16.19
C GLY A 235 -10.90 -2.68 -17.33
N ALA A 236 -11.29 -3.56 -18.25
CA ALA A 236 -12.29 -3.25 -19.27
C ALA A 236 -13.69 -2.94 -18.71
N LEU A 237 -13.88 -2.93 -17.39
CA LEU A 237 -15.16 -2.72 -16.72
C LEU A 237 -15.12 -1.68 -15.59
N GLU A 238 -14.02 -0.93 -15.39
CA GLU A 238 -14.01 0.17 -14.39
C GLU A 238 -14.55 1.50 -14.95
N GLU A 239 -15.01 1.55 -16.21
CA GLU A 239 -15.51 2.77 -16.83
C GLU A 239 -16.90 3.26 -16.35
N GLU A 240 -17.56 2.62 -15.39
CA GLU A 240 -18.89 3.10 -14.92
C GLU A 240 -18.90 4.04 -13.72
N LEU A 241 -17.73 4.37 -13.14
CA LEU A 241 -17.61 5.46 -12.15
C LEU A 241 -16.99 6.71 -12.79
N VAL A 242 -17.48 7.10 -13.97
CA VAL A 242 -17.28 8.46 -14.49
C VAL A 242 -18.05 9.42 -13.60
N PHE A 243 -17.38 10.02 -12.62
CA PHE A 243 -17.86 11.27 -12.05
C PHE A 243 -17.92 12.29 -13.19
N PRO A 244 -19.08 12.94 -13.46
CA PRO A 244 -19.17 13.89 -14.55
C PRO A 244 -18.17 15.01 -14.29
N ALA A 245 -17.10 15.04 -15.09
CA ALA A 245 -16.13 16.12 -15.08
C ALA A 245 -16.90 17.41 -15.41
N GLN A 246 -16.88 18.38 -14.50
CA GLN A 246 -17.39 19.71 -14.78
C GLN A 246 -16.59 20.29 -15.94
N ALA A 247 -17.28 20.54 -17.05
CA ALA A 247 -16.71 21.13 -18.25
C ALA A 247 -16.12 22.50 -17.95
N ALA A 248 -14.80 22.63 -18.08
CA ALA A 248 -14.13 23.91 -18.18
C ALA A 248 -12.91 23.79 -19.08
N GLY A 249 -12.92 24.50 -20.21
CA GLY A 249 -11.71 24.93 -20.91
C GLY A 249 -11.44 24.25 -22.24
N ASP A 250 -11.77 24.97 -23.30
CA ASP A 250 -11.33 24.81 -24.69
C ASP A 250 -9.78 24.78 -24.77
N GLN A 251 -9.19 23.67 -25.23
CA GLN A 251 -7.75 23.57 -25.51
C GLN A 251 -7.52 22.99 -26.92
N THR A 252 -6.76 23.76 -27.70
CA THR A 252 -6.26 23.48 -29.05
C THR A 252 -5.26 22.31 -29.07
N PRO A 253 -5.24 21.47 -30.13
CA PRO A 253 -4.30 20.37 -30.25
C PRO A 253 -2.93 20.86 -30.74
N GLU A 254 -1.88 20.58 -29.98
CA GLU A 254 -0.48 20.68 -30.45
C GLU A 254 0.05 19.31 -30.88
N ASP A 255 1.00 19.36 -31.81
CA ASP A 255 1.42 18.30 -32.72
C ASP A 255 1.93 17.02 -32.05
N GLY A 256 1.53 15.88 -32.65
CA GLY A 256 1.74 14.54 -32.15
C GLY A 256 3.18 14.04 -32.25
N GLU A 257 3.77 13.76 -31.09
CA GLU A 257 4.88 12.82 -30.97
C GLU A 257 4.33 11.39 -30.99
N ALA A 258 4.99 10.50 -31.73
CA ALA A 258 4.57 9.12 -31.90
C ALA A 258 4.59 8.38 -30.55
N GLU A 259 3.41 8.03 -30.04
CA GLU A 259 3.27 7.12 -28.89
C GLU A 259 3.99 5.80 -29.21
N GLU A 260 5.06 5.52 -28.47
CA GLU A 260 5.65 4.19 -28.46
C GLU A 260 4.57 3.20 -28.02
N ASP A 261 4.38 2.13 -28.80
CA ASP A 261 3.43 1.05 -28.55
C ASP A 261 3.83 0.31 -27.26
N VAL A 262 3.46 0.88 -26.12
CA VAL A 262 3.53 0.24 -24.82
C VAL A 262 2.48 -0.86 -24.84
N GLY A 263 2.88 -2.04 -25.33
CA GLY A 263 2.01 -3.21 -25.47
C GLY A 263 1.17 -3.44 -24.21
N PRO A 264 -0.03 -4.04 -24.33
CA PRO A 264 -1.15 -3.93 -23.39
C PRO A 264 -0.72 -4.12 -21.94
N GLY A 265 -0.28 -3.03 -21.32
CA GLY A 265 0.29 -3.03 -20.00
C GLY A 265 -0.87 -3.15 -19.04
N ALA A 266 -0.82 -4.15 -18.15
CA ALA A 266 -1.84 -4.33 -17.13
C ALA A 266 -2.03 -3.01 -16.35
N SER A 267 -3.17 -2.35 -16.58
CA SER A 267 -3.47 -1.00 -16.11
C SER A 267 -4.19 -1.09 -14.76
N GLY A 268 -3.47 -1.50 -13.70
CA GLY A 268 -4.06 -1.60 -12.37
C GLY A 268 -3.01 -1.71 -11.27
N ASP A 269 -3.48 -1.55 -10.03
CA ASP A 269 -2.69 -1.90 -8.85
C ASP A 269 -2.58 -3.43 -8.78
N PRO A 270 -1.39 -3.99 -8.49
CA PRO A 270 -1.30 -5.42 -8.20
C PRO A 270 -2.04 -5.70 -6.88
N ASP A 271 -2.87 -6.74 -6.88
CA ASP A 271 -3.42 -7.28 -5.65
C ASP A 271 -2.35 -8.16 -4.97
N VAL A 272 -2.18 -8.01 -3.66
CA VAL A 272 -1.20 -8.80 -2.90
C VAL A 272 -1.91 -9.60 -1.83
N LEU A 273 -1.82 -10.92 -1.93
CA LEU A 273 -2.40 -11.85 -0.95
C LEU A 273 -1.33 -12.29 0.05
N LEU A 274 -1.69 -12.29 1.33
CA LEU A 274 -0.86 -12.85 2.38
C LEU A 274 -1.31 -14.27 2.71
N LEU A 275 -0.53 -15.25 2.26
CA LEU A 275 -0.77 -16.67 2.51
C LEU A 275 -0.11 -17.09 3.82
N GLU A 276 -0.89 -17.65 4.73
CA GLU A 276 -0.37 -18.25 5.95
C GLU A 276 0.02 -19.71 5.72
N PRO A 277 1.19 -20.17 6.18
CA PRO A 277 1.53 -21.58 6.12
C PRO A 277 0.53 -22.39 6.95
N LEU A 278 -0.07 -23.42 6.33
CA LEU A 278 -0.82 -24.44 7.07
C LEU A 278 0.14 -25.08 8.08
N ARG A 279 -0.10 -24.81 9.37
CA ARG A 279 0.54 -25.59 10.43
C ARG A 279 -0.14 -26.94 10.41
N GLU A 280 0.56 -27.98 10.00
CA GLU A 280 0.10 -29.34 10.24
C GLU A 280 -0.17 -29.46 11.74
N SER A 281 -1.44 -29.53 12.11
CA SER A 281 -1.85 -29.91 13.45
C SER A 281 -1.20 -31.26 13.69
N ARG A 282 -0.19 -31.32 14.56
CA ARG A 282 0.38 -32.60 14.99
C ARG A 282 -0.77 -33.39 15.60
N LEU A 283 -1.29 -34.34 14.82
CA LEU A 283 -2.28 -35.33 15.25
C LEU A 283 -1.67 -36.26 16.30
#